data_AF-A0A7R9YIL0-F1
#
_entry.id   AF-A0A7R9YIL0-F1
#
_cell.length_a   1.000
_cell.length_b   1.000
_cell.length_c   1.000
_cell.angle_alpha   90.00
_cell.angle_beta   90.00
_cell.angle_gamma   90.00
#
_symmetry.space_group_name_H-M   'P 1'
#
loop_
_entity.id
_entity.type
_entity.pdbx_description
1 polymer ?
#
loop_
_entity_poly.entity_id
_entity_poly.type
_entity_poly.pdbx_seq_one_letter_code
_entity_poly.pdbx_strand_id
1 'polypeptide(L)'
;TSIIGMVTYWVGKAGLFTHDGRTPLDFSSPLQPMLFGSLISATDPVATLAILSTVSIPPVLFVLIFGESLLNDAVSIVLYKVLKWYGAEAFSWHTLPVVVFDFVAISVGSVLVGSGIGLLSAYVHKQLIER
;
A
#
# COMPACT_ATOMS: atom_id res chain seq x y z
N THR A 1 -7.88 -2.13 2.11
CA THR A 1 -6.96 -3.21 1.67
C THR A 1 -6.57 -4.19 2.76
N SER A 2 -6.34 -3.75 4.00
CA SER A 2 -6.33 -4.65 5.16
C SER A 2 -7.65 -5.43 5.35
N ILE A 3 -8.79 -4.82 4.96
CA ILE A 3 -10.10 -5.49 4.93
C ILE A 3 -10.10 -6.67 3.96
N ILE A 4 -9.52 -6.52 2.76
CA ILE A 4 -9.47 -7.59 1.77
C ILE A 4 -8.60 -8.73 2.31
N GLY A 5 -7.47 -8.42 2.95
CA GLY A 5 -6.63 -9.42 3.64
C GLY A 5 -7.32 -10.12 4.81
N MET A 6 -8.14 -9.41 5.59
CA MET A 6 -8.95 -10.01 6.64
C MET A 6 -10.07 -10.89 6.08
N VAL A 7 -10.73 -10.44 5.01
CA VAL A 7 -11.79 -11.22 4.35
C VAL A 7 -11.20 -12.49 3.74
N THR A 8 -10.06 -12.43 3.06
CA THR A 8 -9.40 -13.63 2.53
C THR A 8 -8.95 -14.58 3.65
N TYR A 9 -8.48 -14.08 4.79
CA TYR A 9 -8.20 -14.89 5.98
C TYR A 9 -9.45 -15.62 6.50
N TRP A 10 -10.57 -14.90 6.69
CA TRP A 10 -11.81 -15.49 7.20
C TRP A 10 -12.42 -16.50 6.23
N VAL A 11 -12.38 -16.21 4.92
CA VAL A 11 -12.84 -17.12 3.86
C VAL A 11 -11.95 -18.36 3.79
N GLY A 12 -10.64 -18.20 3.94
CA GLY A 12 -9.68 -19.29 4.02
C GLY A 12 -9.93 -20.19 5.23
N LYS A 13 -10.16 -19.61 6.40
CA LYS A 13 -10.50 -20.34 7.64
C LYS A 13 -11.85 -21.04 7.56
N ALA A 14 -12.80 -20.50 6.77
CA ALA A 14 -14.08 -21.14 6.50
C ALA A 14 -13.97 -22.39 5.60
N GLY A 15 -12.76 -22.75 5.14
CA GLY A 15 -12.51 -23.98 4.39
C GLY A 15 -12.94 -23.92 2.92
N LEU A 16 -13.22 -22.72 2.40
CA LEU A 16 -13.61 -22.51 1.00
C LEU A 16 -12.45 -22.73 0.01
N PHE A 17 -11.20 -22.68 0.48
CA PHE A 17 -10.01 -22.92 -0.31
C PHE A 17 -9.18 -24.07 0.26
N THR A 18 -9.21 -25.20 -0.45
CA THR A 18 -8.45 -26.41 -0.13
C THR A 18 -7.38 -26.68 -1.19
N HIS A 19 -6.17 -27.07 -0.77
CA HIS A 19 -5.03 -27.35 -1.66
C HIS A 19 -5.31 -28.51 -2.62
N ASP A 20 -6.08 -29.53 -2.18
CA ASP A 20 -6.41 -30.74 -2.99
C ASP A 20 -7.87 -31.22 -2.79
N GLY A 21 -8.79 -30.31 -2.46
CA GLY A 21 -10.18 -30.68 -2.14
C GLY A 21 -10.37 -31.37 -0.77
N ARG A 22 -9.29 -31.53 0.02
CA ARG A 22 -9.29 -32.21 1.33
C ARG A 22 -8.53 -31.49 2.43
N THR A 23 -7.44 -30.80 2.10
CA THR A 23 -6.62 -30.04 3.05
C THR A 23 -6.90 -28.54 2.91
N PRO A 24 -7.40 -27.87 3.96
CA PRO A 24 -7.51 -26.42 3.96
C PRO A 24 -6.13 -25.80 3.70
N LEU A 25 -6.05 -24.73 2.91
CA LEU A 25 -4.82 -23.94 2.82
C LEU A 25 -4.41 -23.48 4.23
N ASP A 26 -3.12 -23.54 4.53
CA ASP A 26 -2.58 -23.22 5.85
C ASP A 26 -2.65 -21.71 6.13
N PHE A 27 -3.83 -21.26 6.52
CA PHE A 27 -4.10 -19.91 7.03
C PHE A 27 -3.95 -19.85 8.56
N SER A 28 -3.06 -20.65 9.16
CA SER A 28 -2.81 -20.62 10.60
C SER A 28 -2.30 -19.25 11.07
N SER A 29 -1.54 -18.55 10.22
CA SER A 29 -1.08 -17.17 10.45
C SER A 29 -1.86 -16.17 9.58
N PRO A 30 -2.44 -15.09 10.16
CA PRO A 30 -3.16 -14.07 9.40
C PRO A 30 -2.24 -13.17 8.55
N LEU A 31 -0.93 -13.31 8.68
CA LEU A 31 0.05 -12.47 8.00
C LEU A 31 0.07 -12.65 6.48
N GLN A 32 -0.03 -13.88 5.97
CA GLN A 32 0.00 -14.13 4.52
C GLN A 32 -1.20 -13.48 3.78
N PRO A 33 -2.46 -13.63 4.24
CA PRO A 33 -3.59 -12.89 3.69
C PRO A 33 -3.45 -11.37 3.78
N MET A 34 -2.87 -10.86 4.87
CA MET A 34 -2.65 -9.42 5.03
C MET A 34 -1.58 -8.88 4.08
N LEU A 35 -0.49 -9.61 3.86
CA LEU A 35 0.52 -9.27 2.86
C LEU A 35 -0.08 -9.26 1.45
N PHE A 36 -0.88 -10.28 1.12
CA PHE A 36 -1.59 -10.34 -0.15
C PHE A 36 -2.52 -9.14 -0.32
N GLY A 37 -3.34 -8.84 0.69
CA GLY A 37 -4.23 -7.67 0.72
C GLY A 37 -3.51 -6.33 0.59
N SER A 38 -2.28 -6.24 1.11
CA SER A 38 -1.42 -5.06 0.97
C SER A 38 -0.86 -4.91 -0.44
N LEU A 39 -0.51 -6.00 -1.14
CA LEU A 39 0.06 -5.93 -2.49
C LEU A 39 -0.99 -5.59 -3.55
N ILE A 40 -2.17 -6.21 -3.47
CA ILE A 40 -3.28 -5.93 -4.39
C ILE A 40 -3.95 -4.58 -4.13
N SER A 41 -3.52 -3.88 -3.09
CA SER A 41 -4.03 -2.57 -2.71
C SER A 41 -3.68 -1.49 -3.72
N ALA A 42 -2.49 -1.56 -4.30
CA ALA A 42 -2.02 -0.55 -5.25
C ALA A 42 -2.94 -0.53 -6.48
N THR A 43 -3.58 0.62 -6.72
CA THR A 43 -4.46 0.84 -7.88
C THR A 43 -3.68 1.58 -8.96
N ASP A 44 -3.46 0.93 -10.10
CA ASP A 44 -2.84 1.57 -11.25
C ASP A 44 -3.88 2.40 -12.04
N PRO A 45 -3.72 3.73 -12.18
CA PRO A 45 -4.64 4.58 -12.90
C PRO A 45 -4.30 4.67 -14.39
N VAL A 46 -3.24 4.02 -14.89
CA VAL A 46 -2.77 4.21 -16.27
C VAL A 46 -3.88 3.92 -17.28
N ALA A 47 -4.64 2.85 -17.09
CA ALA A 47 -5.75 2.49 -17.96
C ALA A 47 -6.93 3.48 -17.84
N THR A 48 -7.26 3.94 -16.62
CA THR A 48 -8.37 4.86 -16.40
C THR A 48 -8.03 6.27 -16.90
N LEU A 49 -6.80 6.75 -16.67
CA LEU A 49 -6.27 8.01 -17.18
C LEU A 49 -6.21 8.04 -18.71
N ALA A 50 -5.83 6.93 -19.35
CA ALA A 50 -5.84 6.84 -20.81
C ALA A 50 -7.24 7.08 -21.39
N ILE A 51 -8.26 6.42 -20.83
CA ILE A 51 -9.66 6.61 -21.26
C ILE A 51 -10.14 8.03 -20.92
N LEU A 52 -9.85 8.50 -19.71
CA LEU A 52 -10.24 9.81 -19.23
C LEU A 52 -9.64 10.94 -20.08
N SER A 53 -8.42 10.77 -20.61
CA SER A 53 -7.80 11.73 -21.53
C SER A 53 -8.51 11.86 -22.89
N THR A 54 -9.32 10.86 -23.28
CA THR A 54 -10.13 10.90 -24.51
C THR A 54 -11.44 11.69 -24.34
N VAL A 55 -11.83 11.95 -23.09
CA VAL A 55 -13.00 12.74 -22.72
C VAL A 55 -12.54 14.11 -22.24
N SER A 56 -13.25 15.18 -22.56
CA SER A 56 -12.92 16.54 -22.13
C SER A 56 -13.25 16.74 -20.63
N ILE A 57 -12.39 16.23 -19.75
CA ILE A 57 -12.52 16.36 -18.29
C ILE A 57 -11.70 17.53 -17.74
N PRO A 58 -12.09 18.07 -16.57
CA PRO A 58 -11.34 19.11 -15.90
C PRO A 58 -9.92 18.63 -15.52
N PRO A 59 -8.89 19.47 -15.71
CA PRO A 59 -7.49 19.12 -15.37
C PRO A 59 -7.30 18.79 -13.87
N VAL A 60 -8.15 19.34 -13.00
CA VAL A 60 -8.15 19.03 -11.56
C VAL A 60 -8.46 17.57 -11.29
N LEU A 61 -9.40 16.97 -12.05
CA LEU A 61 -9.79 15.58 -11.87
C LEU A 61 -8.67 14.62 -12.29
N PHE A 62 -7.94 14.97 -13.35
CA PHE A 62 -6.77 14.22 -13.80
C PHE A 62 -5.68 14.16 -12.71
N VAL A 63 -5.33 15.33 -12.14
CA VAL A 63 -4.32 15.41 -11.07
C VAL A 63 -4.77 14.68 -9.82
N LEU A 64 -6.06 14.74 -9.48
CA LEU A 64 -6.61 14.05 -8.31
C LEU A 64 -6.49 12.52 -8.43
N ILE A 65 -6.93 11.94 -9.55
CA ILE A 65 -6.89 10.48 -9.78
C ILE A 65 -5.44 9.99 -9.82
N PHE A 66 -4.57 10.74 -10.49
CA PHE A 66 -3.14 10.43 -10.50
C PHE A 66 -2.54 10.46 -9.08
N GLY A 67 -2.88 11.48 -8.30
CA GLY A 67 -2.42 11.63 -6.92
C GLY A 67 -2.95 10.53 -5.99
N GLU A 68 -4.22 10.14 -6.10
CA GLU A 68 -4.83 9.05 -5.34
C GLU A 68 -4.08 7.74 -5.56
N SER A 69 -3.81 7.40 -6.82
CA SER A 69 -3.08 6.19 -7.18
C SER A 69 -1.63 6.20 -6.70
N LEU A 70 -0.92 7.33 -6.83
CA LEU A 70 0.43 7.47 -6.27
C LEU A 70 0.44 7.27 -4.75
N LEU A 71 -0.52 7.89 -4.05
CA LEU A 71 -0.65 7.74 -2.60
C LEU A 71 -0.95 6.28 -2.23
N ASN A 72 -1.82 5.63 -3.00
CA ASN A 72 -2.19 4.25 -2.76
C ASN A 72 -1.02 3.27 -2.99
N ASP A 73 -0.21 3.47 -4.02
CA ASP A 73 1.02 2.68 -4.22
C ASP A 73 2.01 2.86 -3.06
N ALA A 74 2.24 4.11 -2.65
CA ALA A 74 3.09 4.44 -1.51
C ALA A 74 2.61 3.82 -0.18
N VAL A 75 1.30 3.84 0.08
CA VAL A 75 0.72 3.20 1.27
C VAL A 75 0.87 1.68 1.21
N SER A 76 0.63 1.08 0.05
CA SER A 76 0.68 -0.36 -0.18
C SER A 76 2.08 -0.94 0.06
N ILE A 77 3.12 -0.26 -0.43
CA ILE A 77 4.51 -0.69 -0.22
C ILE A 77 4.96 -0.52 1.23
N VAL A 78 4.56 0.55 1.91
CA VAL A 78 4.91 0.77 3.33
C VAL A 78 4.22 -0.28 4.20
N LEU A 79 2.92 -0.51 4.00
CA LEU A 79 2.16 -1.52 4.75
C LEU A 79 2.75 -2.92 4.56
N TYR A 80 3.14 -3.28 3.33
CA TYR A 80 3.79 -4.56 3.04
C TYR A 80 5.13 -4.71 3.79
N LYS A 81 5.97 -3.66 3.79
CA LYS A 81 7.27 -3.68 4.48
C LYS A 81 7.12 -3.82 5.99
N VAL A 82 6.17 -3.10 6.60
CA VAL A 82 5.90 -3.20 8.04
C VAL A 82 5.38 -4.58 8.40
N LEU A 83 4.40 -5.11 7.66
CA LEU A 83 3.87 -6.46 7.91
C LEU A 83 4.95 -7.54 7.75
N LYS A 84 5.81 -7.42 6.72
CA LYS A 84 6.91 -8.36 6.48
C LYS A 84 7.96 -8.31 7.59
N TRP A 85 8.23 -7.13 8.16
CA TRP A 85 9.21 -6.95 9.24
C TRP A 85 8.88 -7.77 10.48
N TYR A 86 7.60 -7.88 10.83
CA TYR A 86 7.16 -8.61 12.02
C TYR A 86 7.20 -10.14 11.88
N GLY A 87 7.20 -10.68 10.65
CA GLY A 87 7.34 -12.13 10.40
C GLY A 87 6.13 -12.98 10.84
N ALA A 88 5.99 -14.17 10.23
CA ALA A 88 4.80 -15.02 10.35
C ALA A 88 4.56 -15.61 11.76
N GLU A 89 5.62 -15.78 12.57
CA GLU A 89 5.56 -16.42 13.89
C GLU A 89 5.21 -15.45 15.03
N ALA A 90 5.43 -14.14 14.85
CA ALA A 90 5.21 -13.14 15.90
C ALA A 90 3.92 -12.31 15.69
N PHE A 91 3.24 -12.48 14.57
CA PHE A 91 2.07 -11.67 14.23
C PHE A 91 0.80 -12.21 14.92
N SER A 92 0.32 -11.49 15.94
CA SER A 92 -0.87 -11.81 16.74
C SER A 92 -1.84 -10.62 16.78
N TRP A 93 -3.07 -10.84 17.23
CA TRP A 93 -4.06 -9.76 17.40
C TRP A 93 -3.57 -8.64 18.32
N HIS A 94 -2.67 -8.95 19.26
CA HIS A 94 -2.05 -7.97 20.15
C HIS A 94 -0.96 -7.12 19.49
N THR A 95 -0.38 -7.55 18.36
CA THR A 95 0.66 -6.78 17.65
C THR A 95 0.06 -5.80 16.63
N LEU A 96 -1.22 -5.92 16.31
CA LEU A 96 -1.92 -5.02 15.37
C LEU A 96 -1.81 -3.53 15.74
N PRO A 97 -2.04 -3.10 16.99
CA PRO A 97 -1.92 -1.68 17.36
C PRO A 97 -0.51 -1.13 17.15
N VAL A 98 0.52 -1.95 17.44
CA VAL A 98 1.93 -1.57 17.25
C VAL A 98 2.26 -1.44 15.77
N VAL A 99 1.80 -2.40 14.96
CA VAL A 99 1.95 -2.38 13.49
C VAL A 99 1.29 -1.14 12.88
N VAL A 100 0.12 -0.74 13.36
CA VAL A 100 -0.56 0.49 12.90
C VAL A 100 0.23 1.73 13.30
N PHE A 101 0.76 1.78 14.52
CA PHE A 101 1.59 2.88 14.97
C PHE A 101 2.87 3.02 14.13
N ASP A 102 3.59 1.92 13.91
CA ASP A 102 4.81 1.89 13.09
C ASP A 102 4.53 2.28 11.65
N PHE A 103 3.41 1.81 11.08
CA PHE A 103 2.96 2.22 9.76
C PHE A 103 2.78 3.74 9.68
N VAL A 104 2.06 4.35 10.62
CA VAL A 104 1.85 5.81 10.64
C VAL A 104 3.18 6.54 10.83
N ALA A 105 4.03 6.09 11.75
CA ALA A 105 5.32 6.71 12.02
C ALA A 105 6.23 6.68 10.78
N ILE A 106 6.33 5.55 10.09
CA ILE A 106 7.13 5.39 8.87
C ILE A 106 6.52 6.19 7.72
N SER A 107 5.19 6.19 7.55
CA SER A 107 4.52 7.00 6.53
C SER A 107 4.80 8.49 6.71
N VAL A 108 4.61 9.03 7.92
CA VAL A 108 4.90 10.44 8.22
C VAL A 108 6.39 10.75 8.04
N GLY A 109 7.27 9.90 8.56
CA GLY A 109 8.72 10.05 8.40
C GLY A 109 9.14 10.08 6.92
N SER A 110 8.57 9.20 6.10
CA SER A 110 8.86 9.14 4.67
C SER A 110 8.41 10.40 3.91
N VAL A 111 7.25 10.96 4.27
CA VAL A 111 6.76 12.23 3.70
C VAL A 111 7.66 13.39 4.08
N LEU A 112 8.10 13.47 5.35
CA LEU A 112 8.99 14.53 5.82
C LEU A 112 10.35 14.47 5.11
N VAL A 113 10.97 13.28 5.05
CA VAL A 113 12.25 13.07 4.37
C VAL A 113 12.11 13.34 2.87
N GLY A 114 11.06 12.83 2.22
CA GLY A 114 10.81 13.06 0.80
C GLY A 114 10.62 14.54 0.47
N SER A 115 9.86 15.26 1.30
CA SER A 115 9.65 16.71 1.15
C SER A 115 10.96 17.48 1.34
N GLY A 116 11.77 17.11 2.35
CA GLY A 116 13.07 17.74 2.58
C GLY A 116 14.04 17.57 1.40
N ILE A 117 14.15 16.35 0.86
CA ILE A 117 14.97 16.07 -0.32
C ILE A 117 14.43 16.80 -1.55
N GLY A 118 13.11 16.82 -1.75
CA GLY A 118 12.47 17.53 -2.86
C GLY A 118 12.75 19.03 -2.83
N LEU A 119 12.63 19.66 -1.67
CA LEU A 119 12.96 21.08 -1.48
C LEU A 119 14.44 21.37 -1.70
N LEU A 120 15.32 20.49 -1.19
CA LEU A 120 16.77 20.63 -1.40
C LEU A 120 17.14 20.50 -2.88
N SER A 121 16.54 19.54 -3.59
CA SER A 121 16.72 19.37 -5.03
C SER A 121 16.25 20.61 -5.80
N ALA A 122 15.07 21.14 -5.46
CA ALA A 122 14.55 22.37 -6.07
C ALA A 122 15.48 23.58 -5.82
N TYR A 123 16.03 23.68 -4.61
CA TYR A 123 16.98 24.73 -4.26
C TYR A 123 18.28 24.64 -5.07
N VAL A 124 18.87 23.44 -5.17
CA VAL A 124 20.08 23.20 -5.97
C VAL A 124 19.83 23.50 -7.45
N HIS A 125 18.68 23.06 -7.98
CA HIS A 125 18.32 23.30 -9.37
C HIS A 125 18.18 24.80 -9.68
N LYS A 126 17.56 25.56 -8.78
CA LYS A 126 17.46 27.02 -8.90
C LYS A 126 18.84 27.68 -8.93
N GLN A 127 19.75 27.28 -8.03
CA GLN A 127 21.11 27.84 -7.99
C GLN A 127 21.96 27.52 -9.22
N LEU A 128 21.69 26.39 -9.89
CA LEU A 128 22.38 26.00 -11.12
C LEU A 128 21.88 26.77 -12.35
N ILE A 129 20.59 27.14 -12.39
CA ILE A 129 20.00 27.89 -13.51
C ILE A 129 20.30 29.40 -13.41
N GLU A 130 20.43 29.93 -12.19
CA GLU A 130 20.72 31.36 -11.94
C GLU A 130 22.21 31.71 -12.04
N ARG A 131 23.09 30.76 -12.43
CA ARG A 131 24.51 30.98 -12.75
C ARG A 131 24.75 30.96 -14.25
#